data_AF-A0A925Y2Z1-F1
#
_entry.id   AF-A0A925Y2Z1-F1
#
_cell.length_a   1.000
_cell.length_b   1.000
_cell.length_c   1.000
_cell.angle_alpha   90.00
_cell.angle_beta   90.00
_cell.angle_gamma   90.00
#
_symmetry.space_group_name_H-M   'P 1'
#
loop_
_entity.id
_entity.type
_entity.pdbx_description
1 polymer ?
#
loop_
_entity_poly.entity_id
_entity_poly.type
_entity_poly.pdbx_seq_one_letter_code
_entity_poly.pdbx_strand_id
1 'polypeptide(L)'
;MSAAPTDSKKSDPPKTVEEVTAENVRTIGQLERAAQREESLGDRIAALINRTCGSMMFLWTNAIVFIVWMTLNTLILAKPWDPFPFAFLTLVVSLEAIFLSIFLLIAENRQARVEERRSQLDLQINLLAEQETTKTLKLLHLIARKVGVDVDGDEEYAVLEQATRPENLISQIDAIDQETDKPKGEEESPPCRDGLA
;
A
#
# COMPACT_ATOMS: atom_id res chain seq x y z
N MET A 1 -16.99 -41.51 -56.31
CA MET A 1 -17.01 -42.04 -54.92
C MET A 1 -15.55 -42.14 -54.47
N SER A 2 -15.08 -41.19 -53.64
CA SER A 2 -14.99 -41.31 -52.17
C SER A 2 -13.67 -42.00 -51.77
N ALA A 3 -12.76 -41.50 -50.94
CA ALA A 3 -12.66 -40.31 -50.08
C ALA A 3 -11.17 -40.08 -49.73
N ALA A 4 -10.83 -38.85 -49.33
CA ALA A 4 -9.53 -38.48 -48.76
C ALA A 4 -9.35 -39.04 -47.33
N PRO A 5 -8.12 -39.33 -46.87
CA PRO A 5 -7.86 -39.50 -45.45
C PRO A 5 -7.75 -38.11 -44.81
N THR A 6 -8.75 -37.78 -44.02
CA THR A 6 -8.78 -36.63 -43.12
C THR A 6 -7.73 -36.80 -42.03
N ASP A 7 -6.80 -35.85 -41.99
CA ASP A 7 -5.85 -35.63 -40.90
C ASP A 7 -6.64 -35.33 -39.61
N SER A 8 -6.69 -36.32 -38.71
CA SER A 8 -7.35 -36.23 -37.42
C SER A 8 -6.45 -35.42 -36.48
N LYS A 9 -6.60 -34.10 -36.53
CA LYS A 9 -6.05 -33.18 -35.54
C LYS A 9 -6.73 -33.49 -34.20
N LYS A 10 -6.08 -34.31 -33.39
CA LYS A 10 -6.46 -34.69 -32.03
C LYS A 10 -6.60 -33.41 -31.20
N SER A 11 -7.84 -32.97 -31.01
CA SER A 11 -8.20 -31.85 -30.15
C SER A 11 -7.96 -32.25 -28.70
N ASP A 12 -7.02 -31.58 -28.03
CA ASP A 12 -6.88 -31.69 -26.58
C ASP A 12 -8.22 -31.36 -25.91
N PRO A 13 -8.68 -32.17 -24.94
CA PRO A 13 -9.92 -31.91 -24.23
C PRO A 13 -9.82 -30.59 -23.43
N PRO A 14 -10.95 -29.87 -23.24
CA PRO A 14 -10.94 -28.60 -22.53
C PRO A 14 -10.54 -28.82 -21.06
N LYS A 15 -9.46 -28.15 -20.63
CA LYS A 15 -9.00 -28.15 -19.24
C LYS A 15 -10.13 -27.73 -18.30
N THR A 16 -10.48 -28.58 -17.35
CA THR A 16 -11.49 -28.31 -16.31
C THR A 16 -11.05 -27.16 -15.40
N VAL A 17 -11.99 -26.40 -14.85
CA VAL A 17 -11.70 -25.24 -13.96
C VAL A 17 -10.76 -25.63 -12.82
N GLU A 18 -10.89 -26.83 -12.26
CA GLU A 18 -10.00 -27.36 -11.22
C GLU A 18 -8.55 -27.57 -11.68
N GLU A 19 -8.35 -27.91 -12.95
CA GLU A 19 -7.02 -28.09 -13.55
C GLU A 19 -6.37 -26.72 -13.84
N VAL A 20 -7.17 -25.75 -14.30
CA VAL A 20 -6.75 -24.35 -14.48
C VAL A 20 -6.46 -23.68 -13.13
N THR A 21 -7.28 -23.91 -12.11
CA THR A 21 -7.04 -23.42 -10.75
C THR A 21 -5.78 -24.06 -10.14
N ALA A 22 -5.59 -25.38 -10.32
CA ALA A 22 -4.38 -26.06 -9.86
C ALA A 22 -3.10 -25.59 -10.59
N GLU A 23 -3.19 -25.31 -11.89
CA GLU A 23 -2.09 -24.76 -12.70
C GLU A 23 -1.76 -23.32 -12.31
N ASN A 24 -2.78 -22.48 -12.07
CA ASN A 24 -2.62 -21.10 -11.60
C ASN A 24 -1.99 -21.04 -10.21
N VAL A 25 -2.47 -21.86 -9.26
CA VAL A 25 -1.89 -21.94 -7.90
C VAL A 25 -0.43 -22.42 -7.95
N ARG A 26 -0.09 -23.36 -8.83
CA ARG A 26 1.30 -23.79 -9.02
C ARG A 26 2.17 -22.70 -9.63
N THR A 27 1.64 -21.93 -10.58
CA THR A 27 2.35 -20.82 -11.23
C THR A 27 2.60 -19.67 -10.26
N ILE A 28 1.60 -19.30 -9.46
CA ILE A 28 1.73 -18.30 -8.38
C ILE A 28 2.76 -18.78 -7.35
N GLY A 29 2.68 -20.03 -6.91
CA GLY A 29 3.65 -20.58 -5.95
C GLY A 29 5.08 -20.68 -6.49
N GLN A 30 5.27 -20.83 -7.81
CA GLN A 30 6.59 -20.79 -8.43
C GLN A 30 7.15 -19.36 -8.55
N LEU A 31 6.30 -18.39 -8.85
CA LEU A 31 6.66 -16.96 -8.88
C LEU A 31 7.01 -16.44 -7.49
N GLU A 32 6.25 -16.81 -6.46
CA GLU A 32 6.58 -16.49 -5.06
C GLU A 32 7.91 -17.10 -4.65
N ARG A 33 8.18 -18.37 -5.01
CA ARG A 33 9.46 -19.02 -4.70
C ARG A 33 10.62 -18.44 -5.49
N ALA A 34 10.40 -17.95 -6.70
CA ALA A 34 11.42 -17.24 -7.49
C ALA A 34 11.71 -15.86 -6.90
N ALA A 35 10.68 -15.12 -6.49
CA ALA A 35 10.80 -13.85 -5.77
C ALA A 35 11.49 -14.04 -4.39
N GLN A 36 11.21 -15.14 -3.69
CA GLN A 36 11.88 -15.51 -2.45
C GLN A 36 13.36 -15.91 -2.64
N ARG A 37 13.73 -16.40 -3.83
CA ARG A 37 15.13 -16.76 -4.14
C ARG A 37 15.99 -15.53 -4.45
N GLU A 38 15.38 -14.40 -4.78
CA GLU A 38 16.04 -13.10 -4.90
C GLU A 38 16.06 -12.31 -3.58
N GLU A 39 15.63 -12.90 -2.46
CA GLU A 39 15.81 -12.28 -1.15
C GLU A 39 17.31 -12.21 -0.82
N SER A 40 17.89 -11.07 -1.19
CA SER A 40 19.19 -10.58 -0.77
C SER A 40 19.38 -10.82 0.73
N LEU A 41 20.64 -10.93 1.18
CA LEU A 41 20.97 -11.00 2.60
C LEU A 41 20.28 -9.89 3.42
N GLY A 42 20.02 -8.73 2.79
CA GLY A 42 19.24 -7.64 3.35
C GLY A 42 17.77 -7.97 3.63
N ASP A 43 17.11 -8.78 2.82
CA ASP A 43 15.70 -9.18 3.02
C ASP A 43 15.55 -10.17 4.18
N ARG A 44 16.51 -11.09 4.34
CA ARG A 44 16.53 -11.98 5.52
C ARG A 44 16.78 -11.19 6.80
N ILE A 45 17.67 -10.20 6.76
CA ILE A 45 17.95 -9.30 7.89
C ILE A 45 16.71 -8.43 8.18
N ALA A 46 16.08 -7.87 7.16
CA ALA A 46 14.86 -7.08 7.30
C ALA A 46 13.73 -7.91 7.90
N ALA A 47 13.52 -9.16 7.46
CA ALA A 47 12.51 -10.05 8.02
C ALA A 47 12.80 -10.42 9.49
N LEU A 48 14.07 -10.65 9.83
CA LEU A 48 14.49 -10.92 11.21
C LEU A 48 14.22 -9.71 12.11
N ILE A 49 14.63 -8.52 11.65
CA ILE A 49 14.43 -7.24 12.35
C ILE A 49 12.94 -6.94 12.45
N ASN A 50 12.13 -7.09 11.41
CA ASN A 50 10.69 -6.81 11.48
C ASN A 50 9.99 -7.70 12.51
N ARG A 51 10.43 -8.96 12.64
CA ARG A 51 9.94 -9.87 13.69
C ARG A 51 10.41 -9.50 15.09
N THR A 52 11.60 -8.89 15.23
CA THR A 52 12.15 -8.49 16.53
C THR A 52 11.73 -7.09 16.97
N CYS A 53 11.74 -6.10 16.07
CA CYS A 53 11.23 -4.74 16.30
C CYS A 53 9.71 -4.68 16.47
N GLY A 54 8.95 -5.52 15.75
CA GLY A 54 7.51 -5.63 15.95
C GLY A 54 7.11 -6.31 17.27
N SER A 55 8.08 -6.91 17.98
CA SER A 55 7.86 -7.54 19.26
C SER A 55 8.27 -6.60 20.39
N MET A 56 7.34 -6.35 21.32
CA MET A 56 7.59 -5.58 22.56
C MET A 56 8.80 -6.10 23.35
N MET A 57 9.22 -7.35 23.08
CA MET A 57 10.35 -8.03 23.70
C MET A 57 11.72 -7.36 23.46
N PHE A 58 11.94 -6.67 22.33
CA PHE A 58 13.20 -5.96 22.07
C PHE A 58 13.38 -4.77 23.02
N LEU A 59 12.32 -3.99 23.22
CA LEU A 59 12.30 -2.86 24.16
C LEU A 59 12.59 -3.34 25.59
N TRP A 60 11.95 -4.42 26.03
CA TRP A 60 12.19 -4.99 27.36
C TRP A 60 13.62 -5.48 27.54
N THR A 61 14.21 -6.08 26.51
CA THR A 61 15.60 -6.55 26.55
C THR A 61 16.56 -5.38 26.78
N ASN A 62 16.41 -4.28 26.03
CA ASN A 62 17.23 -3.08 26.20
C ASN A 62 17.02 -2.42 27.57
N ALA A 63 15.77 -2.33 28.04
CA ALA A 63 15.47 -1.81 29.38
C ALA A 63 16.16 -2.63 30.48
N ILE A 64 16.15 -3.97 30.38
CA ILE A 64 16.83 -4.85 31.33
C ILE A 64 18.35 -4.62 31.28
N VAL A 65 18.94 -4.52 30.08
CA VAL A 65 20.37 -4.23 29.91
C VAL A 65 20.75 -2.92 30.61
N PHE A 66 19.96 -1.85 30.45
CA PHE A 66 20.22 -0.58 31.14
C PHE A 66 20.10 -0.70 32.65
N ILE A 67 19.06 -1.35 33.17
CA ILE A 67 18.88 -1.55 34.61
C ILE A 67 20.04 -2.35 35.20
N VAL A 68 20.46 -3.42 34.52
CA VAL A 68 21.59 -4.24 34.94
C VAL A 68 22.88 -3.43 34.92
N TRP A 69 23.14 -2.64 33.87
CA TRP A 69 24.34 -1.81 33.77
C TRP A 69 24.41 -0.72 34.85
N MET A 70 23.29 -0.04 35.09
CA MET A 70 23.18 0.97 36.14
C MET A 70 23.41 0.34 37.52
N THR A 71 22.76 -0.79 37.80
CA THR A 71 22.91 -1.51 39.08
C THR A 71 24.35 -1.98 39.30
N LEU A 72 24.99 -2.53 38.26
CA LEU A 72 26.37 -3.00 38.33
C LEU A 72 27.35 -1.85 38.62
N ASN A 73 27.20 -0.71 37.93
CA ASN A 73 28.10 0.43 38.09
C ASN A 73 27.85 1.22 39.38
N THR A 74 26.61 1.26 39.91
CA THR A 74 26.27 2.07 41.09
C THR A 74 26.36 1.31 42.42
N LEU A 75 25.94 0.05 42.46
CA LEU A 75 25.76 -0.70 43.70
C LEU A 75 26.83 -1.78 43.93
N ILE A 76 27.40 -2.33 42.86
CA ILE A 76 28.25 -3.53 42.93
C ILE A 76 29.74 -3.19 42.81
N LEU A 77 30.09 -2.17 42.04
CA LEU A 77 31.49 -1.84 41.75
C LEU A 77 32.04 -0.78 42.71
N ALA A 78 33.02 -1.14 43.54
CA ALA A 78 33.69 -0.21 44.47
C ALA A 78 34.41 0.96 43.75
N LYS A 79 34.81 0.76 42.49
CA LYS A 79 35.28 1.81 41.58
C LYS A 79 34.39 1.80 40.35
N PRO A 80 33.47 2.76 40.18
CA PRO A 80 32.57 2.79 39.03
C PRO A 80 33.37 2.96 37.73
N TRP A 81 33.09 2.11 36.74
CA TRP A 81 33.73 2.20 35.42
C TRP A 81 33.05 3.28 34.56
N ASP A 82 31.74 3.44 34.72
CA ASP A 82 30.95 4.50 34.12
C ASP A 82 30.26 5.32 35.24
N PRO A 83 30.95 6.32 35.83
CA PRO A 83 30.37 7.17 36.86
C PRO A 83 29.22 8.01 36.30
N PHE A 84 28.27 8.36 37.17
CA PHE A 84 27.18 9.29 36.82
C PHE A 84 27.79 10.57 36.20
N PRO A 85 27.47 10.94 34.95
CA PRO A 85 26.21 10.74 34.19
C PRO A 85 26.16 9.58 33.16
N PHE A 86 26.94 8.51 33.29
CA PHE A 86 26.97 7.34 32.38
C PHE A 86 27.28 7.67 30.91
N ALA A 87 28.49 8.20 30.66
CA ALA A 87 28.89 8.65 29.33
C ALA A 87 29.01 7.50 28.32
N PHE A 88 29.49 6.32 28.76
CA PHE A 88 29.65 5.17 27.87
C PHE A 88 28.30 4.57 27.48
N LEU A 89 27.40 4.38 28.44
CA LEU A 89 26.05 3.90 28.15
C LEU A 89 25.35 4.84 27.17
N THR A 90 25.42 6.15 27.41
CA THR A 90 24.80 7.16 26.54
C THR A 90 25.35 7.09 25.11
N LEU A 91 26.66 6.90 24.93
CA LEU A 91 27.28 6.75 23.62
C LEU A 91 26.75 5.51 22.89
N VAL A 92 26.74 4.35 23.55
CA VAL A 92 26.24 3.10 22.96
C VAL A 92 24.77 3.21 22.57
N VAL A 93 23.93 3.76 23.45
CA VAL A 93 22.49 3.95 23.18
C VAL A 93 22.25 4.91 22.03
N SER A 94 23.01 6.01 21.94
CA SER A 94 22.88 6.94 20.82
C SER A 94 23.21 6.27 19.48
N LEU A 95 24.24 5.43 19.47
CA LEU A 95 24.64 4.68 18.27
C LEU A 95 23.59 3.63 17.90
N GLU A 96 23.09 2.89 18.89
CA GLU A 96 22.00 1.91 18.70
C GLU A 96 20.75 2.58 18.11
N ALA A 97 20.35 3.75 18.63
CA ALA A 97 19.19 4.50 18.14
C ALA A 97 19.36 4.97 16.68
N ILE A 98 20.58 5.37 16.28
CA ILE A 98 20.88 5.72 14.88
C ILE A 98 20.70 4.49 13.98
N PHE A 99 21.25 3.33 14.38
CA PHE A 99 21.06 2.09 13.62
C PHE A 99 19.59 1.71 13.50
N LEU A 100 18.83 1.76 14.60
CA LEU A 100 17.39 1.45 14.58
C LEU A 100 16.63 2.36 13.62
N SER A 101 16.91 3.67 13.62
CA SER A 101 16.30 4.62 12.70
C SER A 101 16.61 4.30 11.24
N ILE A 102 17.88 3.98 10.92
CA ILE A 102 18.28 3.61 9.55
C ILE A 102 17.59 2.32 9.11
N PHE A 103 17.55 1.30 9.97
CA PHE A 103 16.86 0.05 9.67
C PHE A 103 15.36 0.25 9.49
N LEU A 104 14.74 1.10 10.31
CA LEU A 104 13.33 1.47 10.17
C LEU A 104 13.07 2.16 8.83
N LEU A 105 13.89 3.14 8.44
CA LEU A 105 13.79 3.82 7.15
C LEU A 105 13.92 2.86 5.96
N ILE A 106 14.83 1.89 6.04
CA ILE A 106 15.00 0.87 5.00
C ILE A 106 13.75 -0.03 4.94
N ALA A 107 13.20 -0.43 6.09
CA ALA A 107 12.00 -1.25 6.17
C ALA A 107 10.77 -0.52 5.61
N GLU A 108 10.61 0.76 5.95
CA GLU A 108 9.56 1.64 5.43
C GLU A 108 9.68 1.84 3.92
N ASN A 109 10.87 2.16 3.40
CA ASN A 109 11.09 2.31 1.95
C ASN A 109 10.75 1.03 1.18
N ARG A 110 11.03 -0.14 1.77
CA ARG A 110 10.63 -1.44 1.17
C ARG A 110 9.11 -1.62 1.19
N GLN A 111 8.45 -1.32 2.31
CA GLN A 111 6.99 -1.41 2.43
C GLN A 111 6.29 -0.44 1.47
N ALA A 112 6.75 0.82 1.40
CA ALA A 112 6.22 1.83 0.48
C ALA A 112 6.27 1.38 -0.99
N ARG A 113 7.34 0.70 -1.43
CA ARG A 113 7.43 0.15 -2.80
C ARG A 113 6.43 -0.98 -3.07
N VAL A 114 6.10 -1.77 -2.07
CA VAL A 114 5.10 -2.84 -2.18
C VAL A 114 3.69 -2.23 -2.17
N GLU A 115 3.45 -1.27 -1.29
CA GLU A 115 2.20 -0.51 -1.18
C GLU A 115 1.88 0.26 -2.46
N GLU A 116 2.86 0.94 -3.05
CA GLU A 116 2.71 1.63 -4.33
C GLU A 116 2.25 0.68 -5.44
N ARG A 117 2.87 -0.50 -5.55
CA ARG A 117 2.44 -1.51 -6.53
C ARG A 117 1.03 -2.02 -6.27
N ARG A 118 0.65 -2.22 -5.02
CA ARG A 118 -0.72 -2.63 -4.64
C ARG A 118 -1.72 -1.54 -5.01
N SER A 119 -1.42 -0.29 -4.69
CA SER A 119 -2.24 0.87 -5.05
C SER A 119 -2.49 0.95 -6.56
N GLN A 120 -1.44 0.78 -7.38
CA GLN A 120 -1.57 0.79 -8.84
C GLN A 120 -2.43 -0.36 -9.38
N LEU A 121 -2.37 -1.55 -8.77
CA LEU A 121 -3.21 -2.68 -9.15
C LEU A 121 -4.66 -2.46 -8.73
N ASP A 122 -4.88 -1.96 -7.51
CA ASP A 122 -6.22 -1.66 -6.99
C ASP A 122 -6.90 -0.59 -7.84
N LEU A 123 -6.17 0.45 -8.25
CA LEU A 123 -6.66 1.46 -9.18
C LEU A 123 -7.07 0.85 -10.52
N GLN A 124 -6.26 -0.03 -11.10
CA GLN A 124 -6.58 -0.68 -12.37
C GLN A 124 -7.81 -1.59 -12.26
N ILE A 125 -7.92 -2.37 -11.18
CA ILE A 125 -9.08 -3.23 -10.91
C ILE A 125 -10.34 -2.37 -10.75
N ASN A 126 -10.24 -1.24 -10.05
CA ASN A 126 -11.36 -0.32 -9.86
C ASN A 126 -11.83 0.26 -11.20
N LEU A 127 -10.91 0.77 -12.04
CA LEU A 127 -11.25 1.27 -13.37
C LEU A 127 -11.88 0.20 -14.27
N LEU A 128 -11.39 -1.04 -14.20
CA LEU A 128 -11.97 -2.15 -14.96
C LEU A 128 -13.39 -2.46 -14.47
N ALA A 129 -13.60 -2.50 -13.14
CA ALA A 129 -14.91 -2.74 -12.54
C ALA A 129 -15.92 -1.65 -12.90
N GLU A 130 -15.50 -0.38 -12.95
CA GLU A 130 -16.35 0.71 -13.43
C GLU A 130 -16.76 0.50 -14.89
N GLN A 131 -15.82 0.16 -15.77
CA GLN A 131 -16.11 -0.11 -17.19
C GLN A 131 -17.08 -1.29 -17.37
N GLU A 132 -16.89 -2.38 -16.62
CA GLU A 132 -17.78 -3.53 -16.65
C GLU A 132 -19.18 -3.17 -16.13
N THR A 133 -19.26 -2.35 -15.10
CA THR A 133 -20.53 -1.83 -14.56
C THR A 133 -21.26 -0.97 -15.60
N THR A 134 -20.56 -0.05 -16.28
CA THR A 134 -21.15 0.76 -17.36
C THR A 134 -21.63 -0.11 -18.53
N LYS A 135 -20.84 -1.10 -18.94
CA LYS A 135 -21.23 -2.03 -20.02
C LYS A 135 -22.48 -2.83 -19.63
N THR A 136 -22.55 -3.27 -18.38
CA THR A 136 -23.70 -4.01 -17.84
C THR A 136 -24.94 -3.12 -17.81
N LEU A 137 -24.82 -1.88 -17.35
CA LEU A 137 -25.92 -0.89 -17.36
C LEU A 137 -26.42 -0.62 -18.79
N LYS A 138 -25.50 -0.45 -19.75
CA LYS A 138 -25.83 -0.27 -21.17
C LYS A 138 -26.58 -1.47 -21.74
N LEU A 139 -26.11 -2.69 -21.43
CA LEU A 139 -26.77 -3.91 -21.87
C LEU A 139 -28.18 -4.04 -21.26
N LEU A 140 -28.33 -3.70 -19.98
CA LEU A 140 -29.62 -3.70 -19.29
C LEU A 140 -30.59 -2.69 -19.91
N HIS A 141 -30.13 -1.48 -20.21
CA HIS A 141 -30.93 -0.45 -20.89
C HIS A 141 -31.38 -0.90 -22.29
N LEU A 142 -30.48 -1.55 -23.05
CA LEU A 142 -30.83 -2.13 -24.37
C LEU A 142 -31.90 -3.23 -24.26
N ILE A 143 -31.86 -4.05 -23.21
CA ILE A 143 -32.87 -5.08 -22.95
C ILE A 143 -34.20 -4.42 -22.54
N ALA A 144 -34.20 -3.44 -21.64
CA ALA A 144 -35.40 -2.75 -21.19
C ALA A 144 -36.16 -2.12 -22.37
N ARG A 145 -35.44 -1.41 -23.25
CA ARG A 145 -36.01 -0.86 -24.49
C ARG A 145 -36.60 -1.94 -25.40
N LYS A 146 -35.94 -3.09 -25.53
CA LYS A 146 -36.43 -4.21 -26.35
C LYS A 146 -37.68 -4.89 -25.77
N VAL A 147 -37.83 -4.88 -24.45
CA VAL A 147 -39.00 -5.42 -23.73
C VAL A 147 -40.16 -4.41 -23.68
N GLY A 148 -39.97 -3.18 -24.17
CA GLY A 148 -41.01 -2.14 -24.21
C GLY A 148 -41.22 -1.44 -22.87
N VAL A 149 -40.27 -1.56 -21.95
CA VAL A 149 -40.23 -0.77 -20.71
C VAL A 149 -39.57 0.57 -21.07
N ASP A 150 -40.34 1.65 -20.98
CA ASP A 150 -39.82 3.00 -21.22
C ASP A 150 -38.98 3.42 -20.01
N VAL A 151 -37.66 3.54 -20.23
CA VAL A 151 -36.67 3.98 -19.23
C VAL A 151 -36.14 5.37 -19.59
N ASP A 152 -36.66 5.99 -20.67
CA ASP A 152 -36.17 7.27 -21.19
C ASP A 152 -36.72 8.48 -20.39
N GLY A 153 -37.47 8.24 -19.30
CA GLY A 153 -38.13 9.27 -18.47
C GLY A 153 -37.42 9.71 -17.20
N ASP A 154 -36.35 9.04 -16.75
CA ASP A 154 -35.67 9.38 -15.50
C ASP A 154 -34.39 10.19 -15.80
N GLU A 155 -34.44 11.52 -15.54
CA GLU A 155 -33.33 12.49 -15.58
C GLU A 155 -32.03 11.99 -14.89
N GLU A 156 -32.15 10.99 -14.02
CA GLU A 156 -31.10 10.42 -13.19
C GLU A 156 -30.10 9.52 -13.96
N TYR A 157 -30.48 8.88 -15.07
CA TYR A 157 -29.57 8.01 -15.85
C TYR A 157 -28.57 8.80 -16.70
N ALA A 158 -28.95 9.98 -17.20
CA ALA A 158 -28.04 10.85 -17.94
C ALA A 158 -26.92 11.40 -17.04
N VAL A 159 -27.22 11.59 -15.76
CA VAL A 159 -26.25 12.02 -14.73
C VAL A 159 -25.28 10.89 -14.38
N LEU A 160 -25.75 9.65 -14.29
CA LEU A 160 -24.88 8.48 -14.07
C LEU A 160 -23.92 8.22 -15.24
N GLU A 161 -24.34 8.44 -16.50
CA GLU A 161 -23.44 8.31 -17.66
C GLU A 161 -22.34 9.39 -17.71
N GLN A 162 -22.58 10.53 -17.07
CA GLN A 162 -21.66 11.67 -17.01
C GLN A 162 -20.68 11.58 -15.83
N ALA A 163 -21.06 10.89 -14.74
CA ALA A 163 -20.24 10.66 -13.55
C ALA A 163 -19.22 9.51 -13.70
N THR A 164 -19.40 8.56 -14.63
CA THR A 164 -18.47 7.41 -14.82
C THR A 164 -17.31 7.69 -15.79
N ARG A 165 -17.08 8.94 -16.21
CA ARG A 165 -15.91 9.28 -17.03
C ARG A 165 -14.73 9.66 -16.13
N PRO A 166 -13.70 8.81 -15.98
CA PRO A 166 -12.55 9.09 -15.11
C PRO A 166 -11.81 10.38 -15.48
N GLU A 167 -11.90 10.81 -16.74
CA GLU A 167 -11.37 12.08 -17.28
C GLU A 167 -11.87 13.31 -16.48
N ASN A 168 -13.14 13.30 -16.06
CA ASN A 168 -13.76 14.40 -15.31
C ASN A 168 -13.43 14.36 -13.81
N LEU A 169 -13.05 13.19 -13.28
CA LEU A 169 -12.64 13.03 -11.88
C LEU A 169 -11.21 13.52 -11.66
N ILE A 170 -10.30 13.27 -12.62
CA ILE A 170 -8.91 13.77 -12.54
C ILE A 170 -8.87 15.30 -12.52
N SER A 171 -9.66 15.94 -13.37
CA SER A 171 -9.77 17.41 -13.42
C SER A 171 -10.45 18.01 -12.18
N GLN A 172 -11.35 17.28 -11.51
CA GLN A 172 -11.93 17.70 -10.23
C GLN A 172 -10.96 17.51 -9.05
N ILE A 173 -10.15 16.46 -9.06
CA ILE A 173 -9.11 16.23 -8.04
C ILE A 173 -8.03 17.32 -8.13
N ASP A 174 -7.57 17.65 -9.34
CA ASP A 174 -6.61 18.75 -9.56
C ASP A 174 -7.17 20.12 -9.13
N ALA A 175 -8.48 20.34 -9.29
CA ALA A 175 -9.14 21.57 -8.88
C ALA A 175 -9.26 21.67 -7.34
N ILE A 176 -9.51 20.56 -6.65
CA ILE A 176 -9.61 20.51 -5.19
C ILE A 176 -8.22 20.62 -4.53
N ASP A 177 -7.19 19.96 -5.08
CA ASP A 177 -5.82 20.08 -4.56
C ASP A 177 -5.29 21.52 -4.67
N GLN A 178 -5.63 22.25 -5.74
CA GLN A 178 -5.28 23.67 -5.90
C GLN A 178 -6.02 24.60 -4.92
N GLU A 179 -7.25 24.25 -4.52
CA GLU A 179 -8.01 25.01 -3.52
C GLU A 179 -7.50 24.74 -2.10
N THR A 180 -6.86 23.58 -1.88
CA THR A 180 -6.27 23.17 -0.60
C THR A 180 -4.84 23.68 -0.40
N ASP A 181 -4.07 23.92 -1.48
CA ASP A 181 -2.70 24.47 -1.45
C ASP A 181 -2.65 26.02 -1.47
N LYS A 182 -3.79 26.71 -1.57
CA LYS A 182 -3.82 28.17 -1.48
C LYS A 182 -3.56 28.60 -0.02
N PRO A 183 -2.44 29.29 0.29
CA PRO A 183 -2.22 29.77 1.65
C PRO A 183 -3.36 30.71 2.05
N LYS A 184 -4.09 30.35 3.10
CA LYS A 184 -5.00 31.25 3.84
C LYS A 184 -4.20 32.37 4.51
N GLY A 185 -3.70 33.30 3.72
CA GLY A 185 -2.80 34.33 4.18
C GLY A 185 -2.88 35.60 3.34
N GLU A 186 -4.08 36.15 3.17
CA GLU A 186 -4.31 37.55 2.82
C GLU A 186 -5.81 37.88 2.97
N GLU A 187 -6.33 37.77 4.19
CA GLU A 187 -7.50 38.56 4.60
C GLU A 187 -7.00 39.77 5.37
N GLU A 188 -7.15 40.91 4.70
CA GLU A 188 -6.96 42.30 5.10
C GLU A 188 -7.00 42.57 6.61
N SER A 189 -5.87 43.03 7.15
CA SER A 189 -5.87 43.81 8.38
C SER A 189 -6.58 45.14 8.10
N PRO A 190 -7.62 45.53 8.86
CA PRO A 190 -8.31 46.79 8.64
C PRO A 190 -7.35 47.97 8.92
N PRO A 191 -7.46 49.09 8.18
CA PRO A 191 -6.59 50.23 8.40
C PRO A 191 -6.82 50.78 9.80
N CYS A 192 -5.74 50.89 10.59
CA CYS A 192 -5.74 51.59 11.86
C CYS A 192 -6.38 52.97 11.67
N ARG A 193 -7.57 53.17 12.23
CA ARG A 193 -8.15 54.50 12.39
C ARG A 193 -7.41 55.17 13.53
N ASP A 194 -6.53 56.08 13.18
CA ASP A 194 -6.12 57.16 14.08
C ASP A 194 -7.38 57.94 14.49
N GLY A 195 -7.67 58.00 15.79
CA GLY A 195 -8.70 58.87 16.33
C GLY A 195 -9.29 58.48 17.68
N LEU A 196 -9.04 59.35 18.67
CA LEU A 196 -9.74 59.55 19.96
C LEU A 196 -9.49 58.51 21.08
N ALA A 197 -8.59 58.84 22.02
CA ALA A 197 -8.93 59.38 23.35
C ALA A 197 -7.65 59.55 24.20
#